data_AF-A0A1Y3T0E8-F1
#
_entry.id   AF-A0A1Y3T0E8-F1
#
_cell.length_a   1.000
_cell.length_b   1.000
_cell.length_c   1.000
_cell.angle_alpha   90.00
_cell.angle_beta   90.00
_cell.angle_gamma   90.00
#
_symmetry.space_group_name_H-M   'P 1'
#
loop_
_entity.id
_entity.type
_entity.pdbx_description
1 polymer ?
#
loop_
_entity_poly.entity_id
_entity_poly.type
_entity_poly.pdbx_seq_one_letter_code
_entity_poly.pdbx_strand_id
1 'polypeptide(L)'
;MNTIELLDKLQRQAMSDEKLRKELLETRKAENPLGAFCRKCRELGYEIYEMELVTAGEEFYAEMKRSTNGGGENSPKLDGEDDFYEMFLASMEEEEEYEQGKKK
;
A
#
# COMPACT_ATOMS: atom_id res chain seq x y z
N MET A 1 4.69 17.14 -2.14
CA MET A 1 4.79 15.83 -1.49
C MET A 1 4.78 14.82 -2.62
N ASN A 2 5.70 13.87 -2.61
CA ASN A 2 5.65 12.76 -3.56
C ASN A 2 4.63 11.70 -3.09
N THR A 3 4.33 10.73 -3.95
CA THR A 3 3.35 9.67 -3.67
C THR A 3 3.66 8.92 -2.39
N ILE A 4 4.95 8.64 -2.12
CA ILE A 4 5.39 7.95 -0.90
C ILE A 4 5.07 8.76 0.36
N GLU A 5 5.34 10.07 0.36
CA GLU A 5 5.00 10.95 1.49
C GLU A 5 3.48 11.05 1.72
N LEU A 6 2.68 11.02 0.66
CA LEU A 6 1.22 11.01 0.76
C LEU A 6 0.72 9.68 1.36
N LEU A 7 1.29 8.56 0.93
CA LEU A 7 0.97 7.24 1.44
C LEU A 7 1.37 7.05 2.90
N ASP A 8 2.55 7.53 3.31
CA ASP A 8 2.98 7.52 4.72
C ASP A 8 2.01 8.31 5.60
N LYS A 9 1.57 9.49 5.15
CA LYS A 9 0.55 10.27 5.86
C LYS A 9 -0.80 9.58 5.92
N LEU A 10 -1.25 8.99 4.80
CA LEU A 10 -2.50 8.25 4.74
C LEU A 10 -2.45 7.04 5.68
N GLN A 11 -1.34 6.31 5.72
CA GLN A 11 -1.13 5.15 6.59
C GLN A 11 -1.19 5.56 8.06
N ARG A 12 -0.47 6.62 8.47
CA ARG A 12 -0.54 7.13 9.85
C ARG A 12 -1.95 7.56 10.25
N GLN A 13 -2.68 8.18 9.32
CA GLN A 13 -4.08 8.54 9.58
C GLN A 13 -4.94 7.29 9.76
N ALA A 14 -4.80 6.29 8.89
CA ALA A 14 -5.52 5.03 8.99
C ALA A 14 -5.16 4.23 10.26
N MET A 15 -3.92 4.30 10.74
CA MET A 15 -3.53 3.68 12.02
C MET A 15 -4.27 4.28 13.22
N SER A 16 -4.65 5.56 13.15
CA SER A 16 -5.36 6.26 14.23
C SER A 16 -6.88 6.26 14.05
N ASP A 17 -7.38 5.97 12.84
CA ASP A 17 -8.80 5.99 12.48
C ASP A 17 -9.22 4.62 11.91
N GLU A 18 -9.79 3.80 12.79
CA GLU A 18 -10.29 2.46 12.45
C GLU A 18 -11.33 2.47 11.31
N LYS A 19 -12.17 3.52 11.23
CA LYS A 19 -13.18 3.63 10.18
C LYS A 19 -12.50 3.84 8.83
N LEU A 20 -11.54 4.76 8.80
CA LEU A 20 -10.74 5.00 7.60
C LEU A 20 -9.98 3.75 7.17
N ARG A 21 -9.33 3.05 8.11
CA ARG A 21 -8.60 1.81 7.82
C ARG A 21 -9.50 0.77 7.16
N LYS A 22 -10.69 0.54 7.72
CA LYS A 22 -11.69 -0.38 7.15
C LYS A 22 -12.14 0.06 5.76
N GLU A 23 -12.45 1.34 5.56
CA GLU A 23 -12.86 1.85 4.26
C GLU A 23 -11.77 1.68 3.18
N LEU A 24 -10.49 1.85 3.54
CA LEU A 24 -9.36 1.59 2.65
C LEU A 24 -9.22 0.10 2.32
N LEU A 25 -9.30 -0.79 3.32
CA LEU A 25 -9.25 -2.25 3.13
C LEU A 25 -10.42 -2.77 2.28
N GLU A 26 -11.60 -2.18 2.41
CA GLU A 26 -12.77 -2.56 1.62
C GLU A 26 -12.62 -2.29 0.12
N THR A 27 -11.73 -1.37 -0.28
CA THR A 27 -11.45 -1.11 -1.70
C THR A 27 -10.91 -2.34 -2.44
N ARG A 28 -10.27 -3.28 -1.71
CA ARG A 28 -9.81 -4.58 -2.24
C ARG A 28 -10.93 -5.43 -2.83
N LYS A 29 -12.18 -5.22 -2.41
CA LYS A 29 -13.35 -5.98 -2.88
C LYS A 29 -13.98 -5.39 -4.16
N ALA A 30 -13.49 -4.26 -4.66
CA ALA A 30 -14.01 -3.63 -5.87
C ALA A 30 -13.56 -4.37 -7.15
N GLU A 31 -14.28 -4.16 -8.25
CA GLU A 31 -13.91 -4.72 -9.57
C GLU A 31 -12.56 -4.18 -10.07
N ASN A 32 -12.24 -2.92 -9.75
CA ASN A 32 -10.91 -2.33 -9.89
C ASN A 32 -10.42 -1.85 -8.51
N PRO A 33 -9.68 -2.69 -7.75
CA PRO A 33 -9.17 -2.36 -6.42
C PRO A 33 -8.28 -1.12 -6.39
N LEU A 34 -7.26 -1.07 -7.25
CA LEU A 34 -6.32 0.06 -7.34
C LEU A 34 -7.04 1.37 -7.62
N GLY A 35 -7.95 1.38 -8.60
CA GLY A 35 -8.73 2.56 -8.94
C GLY A 35 -9.72 2.95 -7.84
N ALA A 36 -10.29 2.00 -7.10
CA ALA A 36 -11.13 2.28 -5.92
C ALA A 36 -10.30 2.91 -4.79
N PHE A 37 -9.12 2.37 -4.50
CA PHE A 37 -8.18 2.91 -3.54
C PHE A 37 -7.73 4.34 -3.90
N CYS A 38 -7.24 4.57 -5.12
CA CYS A 38 -6.81 5.91 -5.55
C CYS A 38 -7.97 6.91 -5.57
N ARG A 39 -9.21 6.49 -5.89
CA ARG A 39 -10.40 7.35 -5.73
C ARG A 39 -10.61 7.74 -4.28
N LYS A 40 -10.56 6.77 -3.37
CA LYS A 40 -10.74 7.00 -1.94
C LYS A 40 -9.67 7.93 -1.36
N CYS A 41 -8.42 7.76 -1.77
CA CYS A 41 -7.32 8.67 -1.42
C CYS A 41 -7.64 10.12 -1.81
N ARG A 42 -8.12 10.33 -3.04
CA ARG A 42 -8.46 11.66 -3.55
C ARG A 42 -9.68 12.29 -2.85
N GLU A 43 -10.67 11.49 -2.48
CA GLU A 43 -11.80 11.95 -1.65
C GLU A 43 -11.34 12.48 -0.28
N LEU A 44 -10.24 11.93 0.24
CA LEU A 44 -9.61 12.33 1.51
C LEU A 44 -8.60 13.49 1.34
N GLY A 45 -8.41 14.00 0.12
CA GLY A 45 -7.47 15.08 -0.19
C GLY A 45 -6.04 14.60 -0.48
N TYR A 46 -5.81 13.29 -0.59
CA TYR A 46 -4.53 12.74 -1.04
C TYR A 46 -4.56 12.57 -2.55
N GLU A 47 -3.85 13.43 -3.27
CA GLU A 47 -3.73 13.39 -4.73
C GLU A 47 -2.84 12.22 -5.18
N ILE A 48 -3.30 10.99 -4.95
CA ILE A 48 -2.63 9.73 -5.33
C ILE A 48 -3.36 9.16 -6.55
N TYR A 49 -2.62 8.95 -7.63
CA TYR A 49 -3.12 8.40 -8.89
C TYR A 49 -2.53 7.02 -9.18
N GLU A 50 -3.25 6.20 -9.95
CA GLU A 50 -2.88 4.81 -10.26
C GLU A 50 -1.48 4.72 -10.87
N MET A 51 -1.16 5.56 -11.86
CA MET A 51 0.17 5.56 -12.50
C MET A 51 1.29 5.93 -11.52
N GLU A 52 1.06 6.92 -10.65
CA GLU A 52 2.07 7.36 -9.68
C GLU A 52 2.32 6.30 -8.61
N LEU A 53 1.28 5.55 -8.23
CA LEU A 53 1.39 4.46 -7.27
C LEU A 53 2.18 3.29 -7.86
N VAL A 54 1.95 2.96 -9.14
CA VAL A 54 2.73 1.96 -9.88
C VAL A 54 4.20 2.39 -9.95
N THR A 55 4.48 3.62 -10.39
CA THR A 55 5.86 4.13 -10.47
C THR A 55 6.55 4.15 -9.10
N ALA A 56 5.84 4.56 -8.04
CA ALA A 56 6.38 4.56 -6.69
C ALA A 56 6.75 3.15 -6.21
N GLY A 57 5.94 2.14 -6.56
CA GLY A 57 6.24 0.74 -6.30
C GLY A 57 7.45 0.22 -7.06
N GLU A 58 7.56 0.56 -8.35
CA GLU A 58 8.72 0.22 -9.18
C GLU A 58 10.02 0.87 -8.67
N GLU A 59 9.97 2.13 -8.24
CA GLU A 59 11.11 2.84 -7.66
C GLU A 59 11.55 2.23 -6.33
N PHE A 60 10.60 1.89 -5.45
CA PHE A 60 10.87 1.22 -4.17
C PHE A 60 11.54 -0.15 -4.37
N TYR A 61 10.99 -0.95 -5.30
CA TYR A 61 11.54 -2.25 -5.64
C TYR A 61 12.92 -2.15 -6.32
N ALA A 62 13.11 -1.19 -7.24
CA ALA A 62 14.37 -0.95 -7.90
C ALA A 62 15.45 -0.50 -6.91
N GLU A 63 15.12 0.36 -5.95
CA GLU A 63 16.05 0.77 -4.89
C GLU A 63 16.43 -0.42 -3.98
N MET A 64 15.46 -1.25 -3.60
CA MET A 64 15.69 -2.46 -2.81
C MET A 64 16.58 -3.48 -3.55
N LYS A 65 16.39 -3.67 -4.86
CA LYS A 65 17.24 -4.54 -5.70
C LYS A 65 18.62 -3.93 -5.99
N ARG A 66 18.74 -2.62 -6.05
CA ARG A 66 20.02 -1.93 -6.30
C ARG A 66 20.93 -1.96 -5.07
N SER A 67 20.38 -2.21 -3.88
CA SER A 67 21.13 -2.27 -2.63
C SER A 67 21.75 -3.64 -2.32
N THR A 68 21.62 -4.64 -3.21
CA THR A 68 22.41 -5.88 -3.15
C THR A 68 23.47 -5.86 -4.26
N ASN A 69 24.72 -5.66 -3.86
CA ASN A 69 25.87 -5.88 -4.73
C ASN A 69 25.98 -7.37 -5.07
N GLY A 70 25.41 -7.79 -6.20
CA GLY A 70 25.61 -9.13 -6.75
C GLY A 70 24.45 -9.59 -7.62
N GLY A 71 24.70 -9.68 -8.92
CA GLY A 71 23.70 -10.08 -9.92
C GLY A 71 23.06 -11.43 -9.66
N GLY A 72 21.86 -11.60 -10.22
CA GLY A 72 21.13 -12.86 -10.18
C GLY A 72 19.72 -12.68 -10.70
N GLU A 73 19.58 -12.81 -12.02
CA GLU A 73 18.30 -12.98 -12.71
C GLU A 73 17.66 -14.33 -12.29
N ASN A 74 17.14 -14.45 -11.07
CA ASN A 74 16.22 -15.52 -10.63
C ASN A 74 15.83 -15.38 -9.14
N SER A 75 15.16 -14.28 -8.76
CA SER A 75 14.39 -14.31 -7.51
C SER A 75 13.08 -15.06 -7.80
N PRO A 76 12.73 -16.12 -7.04
CA PRO A 76 11.45 -16.78 -7.21
C PRO A 76 10.33 -15.74 -6.99
N LYS A 77 9.47 -15.57 -7.98
CA LYS A 77 8.30 -14.69 -7.88
C LYS A 77 7.38 -15.24 -6.80
N LEU A 78 7.36 -14.58 -5.65
CA LEU A 78 6.29 -14.75 -4.68
C LEU A 78 5.12 -13.92 -5.21
N ASP A 79 4.02 -14.59 -5.56
CA ASP A 79 2.78 -13.98 -6.04
C ASP A 79 2.35 -12.89 -5.04
N GLY A 80 2.48 -11.62 -5.42
CA GLY A 80 2.14 -10.45 -4.58
C GLY A 80 3.31 -9.65 -3.99
N GLU A 81 4.56 -10.17 -3.95
CA GLU A 81 5.72 -9.39 -3.48
C GLU A 81 6.25 -8.36 -4.50
N ASP A 82 5.76 -8.40 -5.73
CA ASP A 82 6.06 -7.40 -6.75
C ASP A 82 5.02 -6.25 -6.78
N ASP A 83 3.92 -6.32 -6.00
CA ASP A 83 2.86 -5.31 -5.98
C ASP A 83 2.88 -4.48 -4.69
N PHE A 84 3.45 -3.28 -4.80
CA PHE A 84 3.55 -2.31 -3.72
C PHE A 84 2.18 -1.93 -3.11
N TYR A 85 1.11 -1.93 -3.92
CA TYR A 85 -0.24 -1.66 -3.42
C TYR A 85 -0.74 -2.78 -2.50
N GLU A 86 -0.47 -4.05 -2.85
CA GLU A 86 -0.85 -5.17 -2.00
C GLU A 86 -0.05 -5.22 -0.69
N MET A 87 1.25 -4.91 -0.73
CA MET A 87 2.06 -4.76 0.49
C MET A 87 1.51 -3.68 1.41
N PHE A 88 1.14 -2.54 0.84
CA PHE A 88 0.58 -1.42 1.60
C PHE A 88 -0.73 -1.83 2.29
N LEU A 89 -1.65 -2.48 1.58
CA LEU A 89 -2.90 -2.95 2.18
C LEU A 89 -2.69 -4.07 3.21
N ALA A 90 -1.76 -5.00 2.98
CA ALA A 90 -1.42 -6.05 3.95
C ALA A 90 -0.93 -5.45 5.29
N SER A 91 -0.12 -4.38 5.24
CA SER A 91 0.31 -3.67 6.45
C SER A 91 -0.86 -3.07 7.25
N MET A 92 -1.90 -2.61 6.57
CA MET A 92 -3.11 -2.09 7.21
C MET A 92 -3.99 -3.19 7.80
N GLU A 93 -4.05 -4.34 7.12
CA GLU A 93 -4.81 -5.51 7.56
C GLU A 93 -4.22 -6.11 8.84
N GLU A 94 -2.89 -6.27 8.91
CA GLU A 94 -2.19 -6.76 10.10
C GLU A 94 -2.48 -5.87 11.32
N GLU A 95 -2.48 -4.54 11.15
CA GLU A 95 -2.80 -3.61 12.22
C GLU A 95 -4.29 -3.66 12.64
N GLU A 96 -5.20 -3.96 11.71
CA GLU A 96 -6.62 -4.19 12.03
C GLU A 96 -6.80 -5.46 12.86
N GLU A 97 -6.13 -6.55 12.48
CA GLU A 97 -6.17 -7.80 13.23
C GLU A 97 -5.54 -7.67 14.62
N TYR A 98 -4.42 -6.97 14.73
CA TYR A 98 -3.75 -6.71 16.01
C TYR A 98 -4.63 -5.91 16.98
N GLU A 99 -5.26 -4.84 16.51
CA GLU A 99 -6.18 -4.01 17.31
C GLU A 99 -7.46 -4.77 17.70
N GLN A 100 -7.99 -5.64 16.82
CA GLN A 100 -9.10 -6.53 17.17
C GLN A 100 -8.71 -7.59 18.20
N GLY A 101 -7.47 -8.08 18.15
CA GLY A 101 -6.91 -9.02 19.12
C GLY A 101 -6.80 -8.45 20.53
N LYS A 102 -6.46 -7.17 20.69
CA LYS A 102 -6.44 -6.48 22.00
C LYS A 102 -7.82 -6.27 22.63
N LYS A 103 -8.89 -6.25 21.83
CA LYS A 103 -10.27 -6.04 22.28
C LYS A 103 -10.95 -7.32 22.78
N LYS A 104 -10.31 -8.49 22.65
CA LYS A 104 -10.77 -9.78 23.16
C LYS A 104 -10.16 -10.08 24.52
#